data_AF-A0A1G2E2Y5-F1
#
_entry.id   AF-A0A1G2E2Y5-F1
#
_cell.length_a   1.000
_cell.length_b   1.000
_cell.length_c   1.000
_cell.angle_alpha   90.00
_cell.angle_beta   90.00
_cell.angle_gamma   90.00
#
_symmetry.space_group_name_H-M   'P 1'
#
loop_
_entity.id
_entity.type
_entity.pdbx_description
1 polymer ?
#
loop_
_entity_poly.entity_id
_entity_poly.type
_entity_poly.pdbx_seq_one_letter_code
_entity_poly.pdbx_strand_id
1 'polypeptide(L)' 'MENFDRRSLFAAGYKNYQRTFNLYVRFPKSEWPKIKKAEKFDEEGNKIFEEFKKVYQEKYF' A
#
# COMPACT_ATOMS: atom_id res chain seq x y z
N MET A 1 5.71 18.01 24.13
CA MET A 1 5.54 17.71 22.69
C MET A 1 6.60 16.69 22.34
N GLU A 2 6.17 15.45 22.10
CA GLU A 2 7.06 14.29 21.96
C GLU A 2 8.02 14.42 20.78
N ASN A 3 9.28 14.07 21.00
CA ASN A 3 10.32 13.99 20.00
C ASN A 3 10.01 12.84 19.05
N PHE A 4 9.29 13.12 17.96
CA PHE A 4 8.99 12.13 16.93
C PHE A 4 10.29 11.79 16.18
N ASP A 5 10.85 10.61 16.44
CA ASP A 5 12.09 10.11 15.84
C ASP A 5 11.97 10.08 14.31
N ARG A 6 12.82 10.84 13.60
CA ARG A 6 12.83 10.88 12.13
C ARG A 6 13.11 9.50 11.50
N ARG A 7 13.75 8.57 12.21
CA ARG A 7 13.93 7.19 11.74
C ARG A 7 12.62 6.41 11.74
N SER A 8 11.72 6.67 12.69
CA SER A 8 10.43 5.98 12.76
C SER A 8 9.50 6.41 11.61
N LEU A 9 9.52 7.69 11.22
CA LEU A 9 8.78 8.22 10.07
C LEU A 9 9.25 7.60 8.74
N PHE A 10 10.56 7.52 8.52
CA PHE A 10 11.12 6.91 7.31
C PHE A 10 10.82 5.40 7.24
N ALA A 11 10.93 4.69 8.37
CA ALA A 11 10.62 3.28 8.44
C ALA A 11 9.12 2.99 8.16
N ALA A 12 8.22 3.85 8.63
CA ALA A 12 6.79 3.74 8.34
C ALA A 12 6.50 3.99 6.85
N GLY A 13 7.05 5.06 6.26
CA GLY A 13 6.86 5.36 4.84
C GLY A 13 7.37 4.24 3.91
N TYR A 14 8.50 3.63 4.24
CA TYR A 14 9.07 2.53 3.46
C TYR A 14 8.14 1.31 3.41
N LYS A 15 7.52 0.93 4.54
CA LYS A 15 6.59 -0.22 4.62
C LYS A 15 5.35 -0.02 3.72
N ASN A 16 4.87 1.21 3.58
CA ASN A 16 3.71 1.54 2.74
C ASN A 16 3.99 1.28 1.25
N TYR A 17 5.17 1.72 0.77
CA TYR A 17 5.57 1.51 -0.63
C TYR A 17 5.91 0.05 -0.91
N GLN A 18 6.56 -0.64 0.02
CA GLN A 18 6.89 -2.06 -0.16
C GLN A 18 5.64 -2.92 -0.40
N ARG A 19 4.56 -2.71 0.38
CA ARG A 19 3.35 -3.54 0.24
C ARG A 19 2.62 -3.28 -1.07
N THR A 20 2.63 -2.04 -1.58
CA THR A 20 1.86 -1.62 -2.76
C THR A 20 2.66 -1.59 -4.06
N PHE A 21 3.98 -1.70 -4.01
CA PHE A 21 4.86 -1.59 -5.19
C PHE A 21 4.42 -2.50 -6.35
N ASN A 22 4.19 -3.78 -6.06
CA ASN A 22 3.75 -4.74 -7.09
C ASN A 22 2.38 -4.39 -7.70
N LEU A 23 1.51 -3.71 -6.94
CA LEU A 23 0.20 -3.27 -7.43
C LEU A 23 0.37 -2.18 -8.49
N TYR A 24 1.23 -1.19 -8.23
CA TYR A 24 1.53 -0.14 -9.21
C TYR A 24 2.16 -0.67 -10.50
N VAL A 25 2.95 -1.75 -10.40
CA VAL A 25 3.58 -2.38 -11.57
C VAL A 25 2.57 -3.18 -12.41
N ARG A 26 1.60 -3.85 -11.78
CA ARG A 26 0.70 -4.79 -12.47
C ARG A 26 -0.66 -4.22 -12.87
N PHE A 27 -1.20 -3.26 -12.13
CA PHE A 27 -2.53 -2.71 -12.37
C PHE A 27 -2.49 -1.46 -13.26
N PRO A 28 -3.55 -1.21 -14.06
CA PRO A 28 -3.60 -0.04 -14.94
C PRO A 28 -3.59 1.26 -14.12
N LYS A 29 -3.11 2.34 -14.74
CA LYS A 29 -2.99 3.67 -14.10
C LYS A 29 -4.32 4.22 -13.56
N SER A 30 -5.45 3.78 -14.13
CA SER A 30 -6.79 4.11 -13.63
C SER A 30 -7.04 3.64 -12.19
N GLU A 31 -6.36 2.59 -11.73
CA GLU A 31 -6.48 2.04 -10.38
C GLU A 31 -5.54 2.70 -9.37
N TRP A 32 -4.56 3.48 -9.83
CA TRP A 32 -3.56 4.09 -8.95
C TRP A 32 -4.15 4.97 -7.83
N PRO A 33 -5.21 5.76 -8.05
CA PRO A 33 -5.86 6.49 -6.95
C PRO A 33 -6.37 5.56 -5.83
N LYS A 34 -6.84 4.35 -6.18
CA LYS A 34 -7.31 3.36 -5.21
C LYS A 34 -6.13 2.66 -4.53
N ILE A 35 -5.06 2.33 -5.28
CA ILE A 35 -3.82 1.76 -4.72
C ILE A 35 -3.17 2.72 -3.73
N LYS A 36 -3.19 4.03 -4.00
CA LYS A 36 -2.68 5.04 -3.06
C LYS A 36 -3.41 5.04 -1.73
N LYS A 37 -4.72 4.75 -1.71
CA LYS A 37 -5.46 4.55 -0.45
C LYS A 37 -4.98 3.29 0.27
N ALA A 38 -4.70 2.22 -0.47
CA ALA A 38 -4.09 1.00 0.03
C ALA A 38 -2.62 1.13 0.46
N GLU A 39 -2.02 2.31 0.48
CA GLU A 39 -0.72 2.52 1.14
C GLU A 39 -0.88 2.66 2.67
N LYS A 40 -2.06 3.10 3.13
CA LYS A 40 -2.31 3.39 4.55
C LYS A 40 -2.56 2.13 5.36
N PHE A 41 -1.89 2.00 6.49
CA PHE A 41 -2.14 0.95 7.48
C PHE A 41 -3.31 1.32 8.42
N ASP A 42 -4.46 1.63 7.83
CA ASP A 42 -5.73 1.83 8.52
C ASP A 42 -6.79 0.83 7.99
N GLU A 43 -7.98 0.85 8.59
CA GLU A 43 -9.05 -0.09 8.23
C GLU A 43 -9.44 -0.01 6.74
N GLU A 44 -9.61 1.20 6.20
CA GLU A 44 -9.94 1.42 4.79
C GLU A 44 -8.81 0.94 3.87
N GLY A 45 -7.57 1.34 4.15
CA GLY A 45 -6.41 1.00 3.35
C GLY A 45 -6.12 -0.50 3.36
N ASN A 46 -6.28 -1.18 4.50
CA ASN A 46 -6.12 -2.63 4.59
C ASN A 46 -7.20 -3.38 3.82
N LYS A 47 -8.46 -2.92 3.87
CA LYS A 47 -9.55 -3.50 3.08
C LYS A 47 -9.27 -3.41 1.58
N ILE A 48 -8.88 -2.23 1.09
CA ILE A 48 -8.55 -2.02 -0.33
C ILE A 48 -7.34 -2.87 -0.73
N PHE A 49 -6.33 -2.97 0.15
CA PHE A 49 -5.16 -3.79 -0.12
C PHE A 49 -5.50 -5.26 -0.31
N GLU A 50 -6.34 -5.84 0.55
CA GLU A 50 -6.76 -7.24 0.43
C GLU A 50 -7.58 -7.51 -0.84
N GLU A 51 -8.42 -6.57 -1.28
CA GLU A 51 -9.13 -6.66 -2.57
C GLU A 51 -8.13 -6.78 -3.75
N PHE A 52 -7.14 -5.89 -3.80
CA PHE A 52 -6.12 -5.92 -4.86
C PHE A 52 -5.22 -7.14 -4.78
N LYS A 53 -4.82 -7.54 -3.57
CA LYS A 53 -3.99 -8.71 -3.32
C LYS A 53 -4.69 -9.98 -3.79
N LYS A 54 -5.99 -10.14 -3.53
CA LYS A 54 -6.77 -11.28 -4.04
C LYS A 54 -6.75 -11.33 -5.57
N VAL A 55 -7.05 -10.22 -6.24
CA VAL A 55 -7.02 -10.15 -7.71
C VAL A 55 -5.61 -10.39 -8.27
N TYR A 56 -4.57 -9.88 -7.59
CA TYR A 56 -3.18 -10.12 -7.97
C TYR A 56 -2.86 -11.62 -7.90
N GLN A 57 -3.20 -12.27 -6.78
CA GLN A 57 -2.98 -13.70 -6.59
C GLN A 57 -3.68 -14.52 -7.67
N GLU A 58 -4.97 -14.28 -7.90
CA GLU A 58 -5.76 -14.99 -8.92
C GLU A 58 -5.23 -14.83 -10.36
N LYS A 59 -4.54 -13.72 -10.67
CA LYS A 59 -4.06 -13.44 -12.03
C LYS A 59 -2.62 -13.86 -12.29
N TYR A 60 -1.77 -13.93 -11.26
CA TYR A 60 -0.33 -14.04 -11.42
C TYR A 60 0.31 -15.21 -10.66
N PHE A 61 -0.46 -15.96 -9.88
CA PHE A 61 -0.04 -17.17 -9.16
C PHE A 61 -1.05 -18.30 -9.36
#